data_AF-A0A2S8R946-F1
#
_entry.id   AF-A0A2S8R946-F1
#
_cell.length_a   1.000
_cell.length_b   1.000
_cell.length_c   1.000
_cell.angle_alpha   90.00
_cell.angle_beta   90.00
_cell.angle_gamma   90.00
#
_symmetry.space_group_name_H-M   'P 1'
#
loop_
_entity.id
_entity.type
_entity.pdbx_description
1 polymer ?
#
loop_
_entity_poly.entity_id
_entity_poly.type
_entity_poly.pdbx_seq_one_letter_code
_entity_poly.pdbx_strand_id
1 'polypeptide(L)'
;MMKFFGNLSLGKKLYSGFTAVILILIMLSTITFMNFSKQHQATIWNKHTYEVLMELDALLEEMLNMETGQRGFALTGNEASLEPFINGKADFEQHYNKVKELTSDNPKQQELLAELKSVQQEWLRIAENSIELRRNVVNGIGTMDDIIIEEQAAHGKEFFDKFRQIIQESQNIETELLEARVEEAERLKQTTDFVIIIGSIFQC
;
A
#
# COMPACT_ATOMS: atom_id res chain seq x y z
N MET A 1 5.37 -53.55 19.87
CA MET A 1 4.03 -52.93 19.82
C MET A 1 2.97 -53.79 19.10
N MET A 2 3.22 -55.09 18.85
CA MET A 2 2.38 -55.96 18.01
C MET A 2 1.45 -56.91 18.80
N LYS A 3 1.56 -56.96 20.14
CA LYS A 3 0.81 -57.88 21.00
C LYS A 3 -0.59 -57.38 21.43
N PHE A 4 -0.92 -56.11 21.20
CA PHE A 4 -2.19 -55.53 21.65
C PHE A 4 -3.39 -55.95 20.78
N PHE A 5 -3.15 -56.32 19.51
CA PHE A 5 -4.20 -56.73 18.56
C PHE A 5 -4.51 -58.24 18.57
N GLY A 6 -3.90 -59.04 19.45
CA GLY A 6 -4.06 -60.50 19.45
C GLY A 6 -5.45 -60.99 19.85
N ASN A 7 -6.10 -60.34 20.83
CA ASN A 7 -7.28 -60.87 21.55
C ASN A 7 -8.62 -60.13 21.29
N LEU A 8 -8.68 -59.23 20.31
CA LEU A 8 -9.91 -58.51 19.96
C LEU A 8 -10.76 -59.32 18.97
N SER A 9 -12.07 -59.42 19.21
CA SER A 9 -13.00 -60.02 18.24
C SER A 9 -12.92 -59.30 16.89
N LEU A 10 -13.17 -60.02 15.80
CA LEU A 10 -13.04 -59.51 14.43
C LEU A 10 -13.73 -58.14 14.25
N GLY A 11 -14.89 -57.95 14.87
CA GLY A 11 -15.64 -56.69 14.86
C GLY A 11 -14.95 -55.54 15.58
N LYS A 12 -14.27 -55.76 16.71
CA LYS A 12 -13.55 -54.69 17.43
C LYS A 12 -12.29 -54.24 16.67
N LYS A 13 -11.64 -55.14 15.93
CA LYS A 13 -10.51 -54.81 15.03
C LYS A 13 -10.96 -53.94 13.86
N LEU A 14 -12.12 -54.27 13.26
CA LEU A 14 -12.73 -53.46 12.21
C LEU A 14 -13.09 -52.06 12.73
N TYR A 15 -13.78 -52.00 13.87
CA TYR A 15 -14.21 -50.73 14.47
C TYR A 15 -13.01 -49.83 14.82
N SER A 16 -11.94 -50.38 15.38
CA SER A 16 -10.74 -49.59 15.71
C SER A 16 -10.07 -48.98 14.47
N GLY A 17 -10.06 -49.72 13.35
CA GLY A 17 -9.53 -49.21 12.08
C GLY A 17 -10.41 -48.08 11.53
N PHE A 18 -11.73 -48.27 11.56
CA PHE A 18 -12.69 -47.26 11.12
C PHE A 18 -12.61 -45.97 11.95
N THR A 19 -12.52 -46.08 13.27
CA THR A 19 -12.35 -44.92 14.16
C THR A 19 -11.03 -44.20 13.90
N ALA A 20 -9.93 -44.92 13.64
CA ALA A 20 -8.64 -44.32 13.31
C ALA A 20 -8.70 -43.52 12.01
N VAL A 21 -9.35 -44.05 10.96
CA VAL A 21 -9.56 -43.34 9.69
C VAL A 21 -10.40 -42.08 9.90
N ILE A 22 -11.49 -42.16 10.66
CA ILE A 22 -12.33 -40.98 10.97
C ILE A 22 -11.54 -39.90 11.71
N LEU A 23 -10.71 -40.28 12.70
CA LEU A 23 -9.88 -39.33 13.43
C LEU A 23 -8.83 -38.66 12.53
N ILE A 24 -8.22 -39.40 11.61
CA ILE A 24 -7.30 -38.85 10.62
C ILE A 24 -8.04 -37.87 9.70
N LEU A 25 -9.24 -38.20 9.22
CA LEU A 25 -10.04 -37.30 8.37
C LEU A 25 -10.40 -35.99 9.08
N ILE A 26 -10.79 -36.06 10.35
CA ILE A 26 -11.09 -34.86 11.15
C ILE A 26 -9.82 -34.01 11.32
N MET A 27 -8.67 -34.63 11.60
CA MET A 27 -7.40 -33.93 11.73
C MET A 27 -7.00 -33.23 10.41
N LEU A 28 -7.04 -33.94 9.27
CA LEU A 28 -6.70 -33.39 7.96
C LEU A 28 -7.64 -32.24 7.55
N SER A 29 -8.95 -32.42 7.80
CA SER A 29 -9.96 -31.39 7.51
C SER A 29 -9.73 -30.13 8.35
N THR A 30 -9.36 -30.31 9.63
CA THR A 30 -9.07 -29.19 10.55
C THR A 30 -7.84 -28.40 10.07
N ILE A 31 -6.75 -29.10 9.69
CA ILE A 31 -5.53 -28.47 9.15
C ILE A 31 -5.84 -27.69 7.86
N THR A 32 -6.59 -28.29 6.94
CA THR A 32 -6.97 -27.67 5.67
C THR A 32 -7.82 -26.41 5.90
N PHE A 33 -8.78 -26.46 6.83
CA PHE A 33 -9.64 -25.32 7.15
C PHE A 33 -8.87 -24.15 7.79
N MET A 34 -7.89 -24.45 8.66
CA MET A 34 -7.00 -23.43 9.24
C MET A 34 -6.13 -22.76 8.15
N ASN A 35 -5.59 -23.55 7.21
CA ASN A 35 -4.76 -23.02 6.12
C ASN A 35 -5.58 -22.19 5.13
N PHE A 36 -6.79 -22.62 4.78
CA PHE A 36 -7.71 -21.85 3.95
C PHE A 36 -8.06 -20.48 4.58
N SER A 37 -8.25 -20.46 5.91
CA SER A 37 -8.53 -19.21 6.64
C SER A 37 -7.34 -18.24 6.64
N LYS A 38 -6.10 -18.76 6.69
CA LYS A 38 -4.89 -17.95 6.55
C LYS A 38 -4.66 -17.44 5.12
N GLN A 39 -4.97 -18.28 4.12
CA GLN A 39 -4.92 -17.91 2.70
C GLN A 39 -5.88 -16.75 2.37
N HIS A 40 -7.09 -16.78 2.94
CA HIS A 40 -8.07 -15.72 2.76
C HIS A 40 -7.60 -14.39 3.38
N GLN A 41 -7.00 -14.44 4.58
CA GLN A 41 -6.42 -13.27 5.22
C GLN A 41 -5.26 -12.67 4.42
N ALA A 42 -4.37 -13.50 3.86
CA ALA A 42 -3.29 -13.02 2.99
C ALA A 42 -3.83 -12.27 1.77
N THR A 43 -4.95 -12.72 1.19
CA THR A 43 -5.59 -12.04 0.05
C THR A 43 -6.13 -10.65 0.44
N ILE A 44 -6.75 -10.53 1.61
CA ILE A 44 -7.25 -9.25 2.14
C ILE A 44 -6.09 -8.28 2.37
N TRP A 45 -5.02 -8.75 3.00
CA TRP A 45 -3.83 -7.93 3.27
C TRP A 45 -3.09 -7.52 1.99
N ASN A 46 -3.05 -8.37 0.96
CA ASN A 46 -2.50 -7.99 -0.34
C ASN A 46 -3.30 -6.85 -0.97
N LYS A 47 -4.64 -6.97 -0.96
CA LYS A 47 -5.52 -5.90 -1.44
C LYS A 47 -5.27 -4.59 -0.68
N HIS A 48 -5.16 -4.66 0.64
CA HIS A 48 -4.85 -3.52 1.48
C HIS A 48 -3.52 -2.85 1.08
N THR A 49 -2.44 -3.63 0.92
CA THR A 49 -1.16 -3.09 0.48
C THR A 49 -1.26 -2.42 -0.89
N TYR A 50 -1.95 -3.03 -1.86
CA TYR A 50 -2.17 -2.37 -3.15
C TYR A 50 -2.99 -1.09 -3.06
N GLU A 51 -3.99 -1.03 -2.17
CA GLU A 51 -4.72 0.20 -1.89
C GLU A 51 -3.80 1.28 -1.35
N VAL A 52 -2.93 0.97 -0.38
CA VAL A 52 -1.94 1.93 0.14
C VAL A 52 -0.99 2.41 -0.96
N LEU A 53 -0.44 1.50 -1.77
CA LEU A 53 0.49 1.85 -2.86
C LEU A 53 -0.17 2.76 -3.90
N MET A 54 -1.40 2.47 -4.32
CA MET A 54 -2.15 3.30 -5.27
C MET A 54 -2.39 4.72 -4.73
N GLU A 55 -2.73 4.83 -3.44
CA GLU A 55 -2.99 6.12 -2.81
C GLU A 55 -1.68 6.93 -2.63
N LEU A 56 -0.54 6.27 -2.42
CA LEU A 56 0.79 6.91 -2.42
C LEU A 56 1.18 7.42 -3.82
N ASP A 57 0.92 6.64 -4.87
CA ASP A 57 1.16 7.07 -6.25
C ASP A 57 0.27 8.27 -6.62
N ALA A 58 -1.01 8.25 -6.21
CA ALA A 58 -1.94 9.36 -6.42
C ALA A 58 -1.47 10.65 -5.72
N LEU A 59 -0.88 10.57 -4.52
CA LEU A 59 -0.29 11.73 -3.85
C LEU A 59 0.83 12.38 -4.68
N LEU A 60 1.68 11.57 -5.33
CA LEU A 60 2.71 12.07 -6.22
C LEU A 60 2.11 12.67 -7.49
N GLU A 61 1.10 12.02 -8.08
CA GLU A 61 0.38 12.53 -9.24
C GLU A 61 -0.21 13.91 -8.97
N GLU A 62 -0.89 14.10 -7.84
CA GLU A 62 -1.49 15.39 -7.51
C GLU A 62 -0.46 16.49 -7.25
N MET A 63 0.69 16.15 -6.68
CA MET A 63 1.80 17.10 -6.58
C MET A 63 2.28 17.55 -7.98
N LEU A 64 2.38 16.63 -8.94
CA LEU A 64 2.79 16.95 -10.32
C LEU A 64 1.72 17.75 -11.08
N ASN A 65 0.44 17.46 -10.86
CA ASN A 65 -0.67 18.24 -11.40
C ASN A 65 -0.61 19.68 -10.87
N MET A 66 -0.35 19.85 -9.57
CA MET A 66 -0.18 21.18 -8.99
C MET A 66 1.02 21.93 -9.60
N GLU A 67 2.18 21.30 -9.75
CA GLU A 67 3.35 21.91 -10.41
C GLU A 67 3.04 22.31 -11.86
N THR A 68 2.34 21.44 -12.59
CA THR A 68 1.95 21.69 -13.98
C THR A 68 1.02 22.90 -14.09
N GLY A 69 0.02 23.00 -13.21
CA GLY A 69 -0.90 24.13 -13.19
C GLY A 69 -0.21 25.45 -12.80
N GLN A 70 0.63 25.41 -11.76
CA GLN A 70 1.41 26.57 -11.32
C GLN A 70 2.33 27.08 -12.43
N ARG A 71 3.13 26.21 -13.05
CA ARG A 71 4.03 26.61 -14.16
C ARG A 71 3.27 27.07 -15.41
N GLY A 72 2.15 26.41 -15.73
CA GLY A 72 1.28 26.83 -16.80
C GLY A 72 0.77 28.26 -16.60
N PHE A 73 0.39 28.60 -15.37
CA PHE A 73 0.00 29.95 -15.00
C PHE A 73 1.18 30.93 -15.02
N ALA A 74 2.33 30.56 -14.46
CA ALA A 74 3.54 31.39 -14.49
C ALA A 74 3.93 31.78 -15.93
N LEU A 75 3.81 30.85 -16.88
CA LEU A 75 4.10 31.09 -18.29
C LEU A 75 3.03 31.93 -19.01
N THR A 76 1.76 31.61 -18.81
CA THR A 76 0.66 32.15 -19.63
C THR A 76 -0.03 33.36 -19.00
N GLY A 77 -0.12 33.40 -17.66
CA GLY A 77 -0.97 34.33 -16.91
C GLY A 77 -2.48 34.06 -17.05
N ASN A 78 -2.87 32.95 -17.67
CA ASN A 78 -4.28 32.59 -17.83
C ASN A 78 -4.77 31.81 -16.61
N GLU A 79 -5.78 32.32 -15.91
CA GLU A 79 -6.39 31.67 -14.73
C GLU A 79 -6.87 30.23 -15.01
N ALA A 80 -7.28 29.89 -16.24
CA ALA A 80 -7.65 28.52 -16.58
C ALA A 80 -6.49 27.52 -16.41
N SER A 81 -5.24 27.98 -16.50
CA SER A 81 -4.06 27.13 -16.25
C SER A 81 -3.94 26.69 -14.79
N LEU A 82 -4.65 27.34 -13.85
CA LEU A 82 -4.64 26.97 -12.42
C LEU A 82 -5.62 25.85 -12.06
N GLU A 83 -6.44 25.37 -13.00
CA GLU A 83 -7.39 24.27 -12.73
C GLU A 83 -6.69 23.02 -12.16
N PRO A 84 -5.56 22.52 -12.72
CA PRO A 84 -4.81 21.40 -12.12
C PRO A 84 -4.24 21.71 -10.73
N PHE A 85 -3.88 22.97 -10.45
CA PHE A 85 -3.38 23.39 -9.15
C PHE A 85 -4.48 23.37 -8.08
N ILE A 86 -5.67 23.87 -8.42
CA ILE A 86 -6.79 23.93 -7.49
C ILE A 86 -7.34 22.54 -7.21
N ASN A 87 -7.55 21.73 -8.25
CA ASN A 87 -8.07 20.37 -8.11
C ASN A 87 -7.04 19.48 -7.40
N GLY A 88 -5.77 19.51 -7.82
CA GLY A 88 -4.72 18.71 -7.20
C GLY A 88 -4.51 19.02 -5.72
N LYS A 89 -4.75 20.25 -5.26
CA LYS A 89 -4.72 20.57 -3.82
C LYS A 89 -5.83 19.85 -3.05
N ALA A 90 -7.04 19.78 -3.60
CA ALA A 90 -8.17 19.11 -2.96
C ALA A 90 -7.99 17.58 -2.99
N ASP A 91 -7.61 17.04 -4.15
CA ASP A 91 -7.43 15.61 -4.36
C ASP A 91 -6.26 15.06 -3.53
N PHE A 92 -5.17 15.83 -3.40
CA PHE A 92 -4.06 15.53 -2.49
C PHE A 92 -4.54 15.35 -1.04
N GLU A 93 -5.40 16.24 -0.52
CA GLU A 93 -5.94 16.11 0.84
C GLU A 93 -6.77 14.83 0.99
N GLN A 94 -7.53 14.46 -0.03
CA GLN A 94 -8.34 13.24 -0.02
C GLN A 94 -7.43 12.01 0.05
N HIS A 95 -6.48 11.88 -0.86
CA HIS A 95 -5.52 10.77 -0.90
C HIS A 95 -4.68 10.71 0.38
N TYR A 96 -4.23 11.86 0.90
CA TYR A 96 -3.45 11.94 2.12
C TYR A 96 -4.21 11.38 3.33
N ASN A 97 -5.46 11.80 3.49
CA ASN A 97 -6.31 11.30 4.57
C ASN A 97 -6.58 9.79 4.40
N LYS A 98 -6.68 9.31 3.15
CA LYS A 98 -6.91 7.90 2.88
C LYS A 98 -5.71 7.03 3.23
N VAL A 99 -4.50 7.40 2.78
CA VAL A 99 -3.26 6.69 3.17
C VAL A 99 -3.08 6.72 4.69
N LYS A 100 -3.36 7.86 5.32
CA LYS A 100 -3.25 8.02 6.77
C LYS A 100 -4.20 7.10 7.54
N GLU A 101 -5.43 6.92 7.06
CA GLU A 101 -6.40 5.98 7.63
C GLU A 101 -5.93 4.53 7.44
N LEU A 102 -5.54 4.17 6.22
CA LEU A 102 -5.11 2.81 5.87
C LEU A 102 -3.87 2.37 6.66
N THR A 103 -2.94 3.28 6.91
CA THR A 103 -1.67 3.00 7.61
C THR A 103 -1.69 3.40 9.09
N SER A 104 -2.88 3.52 9.69
CA SER A 104 -3.04 4.01 11.08
C SER A 104 -2.40 3.10 12.15
N ASP A 105 -2.15 1.84 11.82
CA ASP A 105 -1.49 0.84 12.66
C ASP A 105 0.05 0.85 12.53
N ASN A 106 0.60 1.66 11.61
CA ASN A 106 2.04 1.72 11.33
C ASN A 106 2.64 3.10 11.71
N PRO A 107 3.28 3.21 12.89
CA PRO A 107 3.85 4.48 13.35
C PRO A 107 4.90 5.08 12.40
N LYS A 108 5.68 4.24 11.70
CA LYS A 108 6.69 4.70 10.76
C LYS A 108 6.05 5.31 9.51
N GLN A 109 4.97 4.73 9.01
CA GLN A 109 4.18 5.33 7.94
C GLN A 109 3.59 6.68 8.37
N GLN A 110 3.05 6.78 9.58
CA GLN A 110 2.51 8.04 10.09
C GLN A 110 3.57 9.16 10.19
N GLU A 111 4.80 8.81 10.57
CA GLU A 111 5.94 9.75 10.58
C GLU A 111 6.28 10.24 9.16
N LEU A 112 6.41 9.32 8.20
CA LEU A 112 6.71 9.64 6.80
C LEU A 112 5.60 10.50 6.18
N LEU A 113 4.33 10.18 6.45
CA LEU A 113 3.20 10.98 5.98
C LEU A 113 3.21 12.40 6.58
N ALA A 114 3.54 12.54 7.86
CA ALA A 114 3.67 13.86 8.47
C ALA A 114 4.80 14.69 7.83
N GLU A 115 5.95 14.06 7.54
CA GLU A 115 7.03 14.72 6.81
C GLU A 115 6.61 15.10 5.39
N LEU A 116 5.98 14.18 4.67
CA LEU A 116 5.45 14.40 3.32
C LEU A 116 4.48 15.59 3.28
N LYS A 117 3.60 15.69 4.29
CA LYS A 117 2.68 16.81 4.44
C LYS A 117 3.41 18.14 4.66
N SER A 118 4.44 18.15 5.49
CA SER A 118 5.26 19.34 5.73
C SER A 118 5.97 19.80 4.46
N VAL A 119 6.52 18.86 3.67
CA VAL A 119 7.19 19.16 2.39
C VAL A 119 6.18 19.76 1.41
N GLN A 120 4.98 19.20 1.33
CA GLN A 120 3.90 19.70 0.47
C GLN A 120 3.46 21.12 0.86
N GLN A 121 3.27 21.39 2.15
CA GLN A 121 2.86 22.72 2.63
C GLN A 121 3.92 23.79 2.36
N GLU A 122 5.19 23.44 2.52
CA GLU A 122 6.30 24.35 2.22
C GLU A 122 6.36 24.68 0.73
N TRP A 123 6.20 23.66 -0.13
CA TRP A 123 6.13 23.87 -1.58
C TRP A 123 4.91 24.70 -2.00
N LEU A 124 3.73 24.45 -1.40
CA LEU A 124 2.53 25.23 -1.67
C LEU A 124 2.72 26.71 -1.38
N ARG A 125 3.41 27.07 -0.30
CA ARG A 125 3.68 28.46 0.04
C ARG A 125 4.47 29.18 -1.06
N ILE A 126 5.45 28.51 -1.65
CA ILE A 126 6.26 29.02 -2.76
C ILE A 126 5.43 29.11 -4.03
N ALA A 127 4.65 28.06 -4.33
CA ALA A 127 3.76 28.03 -5.49
C ALA A 127 2.72 29.16 -5.45
N GLU A 128 2.08 29.38 -4.29
CA GLU A 128 1.10 30.45 -4.08
C GLU A 128 1.73 31.84 -4.21
N ASN A 129 2.95 32.03 -3.69
CA ASN A 129 3.73 33.27 -3.89
C ASN A 129 4.03 33.53 -5.39
N SER A 130 4.47 32.52 -6.13
CA SER A 130 4.71 32.61 -7.57
C SER A 130 3.44 32.97 -8.35
N ILE A 131 2.29 32.40 -7.98
CA ILE A 131 0.97 32.73 -8.55
C ILE A 131 0.62 34.20 -8.25
N GLU A 132 0.84 34.69 -7.03
CA GLU A 132 0.57 36.08 -6.68
C GLU A 132 1.47 37.05 -7.46
N LEU A 133 2.77 36.77 -7.56
CA LEU A 133 3.71 37.54 -8.38
C LEU A 133 3.23 37.60 -9.84
N ARG A 134 2.81 36.46 -10.39
CA ARG A 134 2.28 36.42 -11.75
C ARG A 134 0.99 37.24 -11.92
N ARG A 135 0.08 37.21 -10.96
CA ARG A 135 -1.12 38.08 -10.97
C ARG A 135 -0.74 39.56 -10.93
N ASN A 136 0.27 39.93 -10.14
CA ASN A 136 0.76 41.32 -10.09
C ASN A 136 1.33 41.77 -11.44
N VAL A 137 2.03 40.90 -12.17
CA VAL A 137 2.48 41.18 -13.54
C VAL A 137 1.30 41.41 -14.49
N VAL A 138 0.29 40.54 -14.45
CA VAL A 138 -0.93 40.67 -15.28
C VAL A 138 -1.67 41.99 -14.99
N ASN A 139 -1.68 42.42 -13.72
CA ASN A 139 -2.30 43.67 -13.28
C ASN A 139 -1.42 44.92 -13.50
N GLY A 140 -0.20 44.77 -14.03
CA GLY A 140 0.73 45.86 -14.31
C GLY A 140 1.42 46.46 -13.10
N ILE A 141 1.44 45.75 -11.96
CA ILE A 141 2.04 46.19 -10.68
C ILE A 141 3.41 45.50 -10.44
N GLY A 142 3.69 44.39 -11.12
CA GLY A 142 4.95 43.62 -11.00
C GLY A 142 5.68 43.42 -12.32
N THR A 143 6.85 42.79 -12.27
CA THR A 143 7.68 42.48 -13.44
C THR A 143 7.87 40.98 -13.65
N MET A 144 8.14 40.57 -14.90
CA MET A 144 8.43 39.16 -15.20
C MET A 144 9.74 38.69 -14.56
N ASP A 145 10.67 39.61 -14.29
CA ASP A 145 11.96 39.31 -13.66
C ASP A 145 11.76 38.72 -12.24
N ASP A 146 10.76 39.20 -11.50
CA ASP A 146 10.40 38.68 -10.17
C ASP A 146 10.00 37.20 -10.22
N ILE A 147 9.30 36.78 -11.29
CA ILE A 147 8.87 35.39 -11.50
C ILE A 147 10.06 34.53 -11.93
N ILE A 148 10.91 35.04 -12.82
CA ILE A 148 12.07 34.30 -13.33
C ILE A 148 13.03 33.99 -12.17
N ILE A 149 13.26 34.94 -11.26
CA ILE A 149 14.11 34.74 -10.08
C ILE A 149 13.53 33.63 -9.18
N GLU A 150 12.23 33.66 -8.91
CA GLU A 150 11.54 32.65 -8.09
C GLU A 150 11.63 31.24 -8.73
N GLU A 151 11.37 31.12 -10.04
CA GLU A 151 11.45 29.84 -10.77
C GLU A 151 12.90 29.32 -10.90
N GLN A 152 13.88 30.22 -11.03
CA GLN A 152 15.31 29.86 -11.15
C GLN A 152 15.95 29.44 -9.83
N ALA A 153 15.36 29.78 -8.69
CA ALA A 153 15.88 29.45 -7.37
C ALA A 153 15.90 27.92 -7.09
N ALA A 154 15.53 27.09 -8.06
CA ALA A 154 15.58 25.62 -8.03
C ALA A 154 14.75 24.96 -6.92
N HIS A 155 13.94 25.75 -6.19
CA HIS A 155 13.08 25.29 -5.11
C HIS A 155 12.25 24.07 -5.54
N GLY A 156 11.62 24.11 -6.71
CA GLY A 156 10.79 23.00 -7.21
C GLY A 156 11.52 21.66 -7.22
N LYS A 157 12.72 21.57 -7.81
CA LYS A 157 13.39 20.27 -7.98
C LYS A 157 13.71 19.61 -6.63
N GLU A 158 14.23 20.36 -5.66
CA GLU A 158 14.60 19.81 -4.36
C GLU A 158 13.37 19.33 -3.57
N PHE A 159 12.25 20.07 -3.61
CA PHE A 159 11.00 19.65 -2.98
C PHE A 159 10.46 18.36 -3.58
N PHE A 160 10.43 18.27 -4.91
CA PHE A 160 9.91 17.09 -5.60
C PHE A 160 10.82 15.87 -5.47
N ASP A 161 12.14 16.05 -5.45
CA ASP A 161 13.07 14.95 -5.19
C ASP A 161 12.91 14.43 -3.76
N LYS A 162 12.78 15.32 -2.77
CA LYS A 162 12.47 14.93 -1.38
C LYS A 162 11.11 14.24 -1.27
N PHE A 163 10.09 14.77 -1.94
CA PHE A 163 8.75 14.20 -1.94
C PHE A 163 8.76 12.77 -2.52
N ARG A 164 9.41 12.57 -3.67
CA ARG A 164 9.59 11.23 -4.28
C ARG A 164 10.35 10.28 -3.37
N GLN A 165 11.37 10.76 -2.66
CA GLN A 165 12.13 9.94 -1.73
C GLN A 165 11.24 9.43 -0.58
N ILE A 166 10.40 10.30 -0.01
CA ILE A 166 9.49 9.91 1.08
C ILE A 166 8.42 8.92 0.59
N ILE A 167 7.85 9.16 -0.59
CA ILE A 167 6.93 8.20 -1.23
C ILE A 167 7.62 6.86 -1.43
N GLN A 168 8.85 6.83 -1.95
CA GLN A 168 9.58 5.58 -2.16
C GLN A 168 9.88 4.85 -0.84
N GLU A 169 10.24 5.57 0.23
CA GLU A 169 10.44 4.98 1.55
C GLU A 169 9.15 4.37 2.11
N SER A 170 8.02 5.07 1.94
CA SER A 170 6.69 4.60 2.33
C SER A 170 6.26 3.37 1.52
N GLN A 171 6.52 3.35 0.22
CA GLN A 171 6.25 2.21 -0.67
C GLN A 171 7.12 1.00 -0.30
N ASN A 172 8.40 1.21 0.02
CA ASN A 172 9.31 0.14 0.43
C ASN A 172 8.80 -0.58 1.68
N ILE A 173 8.30 0.17 2.67
CA ILE A 173 7.69 -0.40 3.88
C ILE A 173 6.52 -1.34 3.52
N GLU A 174 5.63 -0.90 2.61
CA GLU A 174 4.51 -1.74 2.18
C GLU A 174 4.96 -2.96 1.39
N THR A 175 5.95 -2.83 0.51
CA THR A 175 6.48 -3.97 -0.26
C THR A 175 7.21 -4.99 0.61
N GLU A 176 7.96 -4.56 1.63
CA GLU A 176 8.60 -5.46 2.60
C GLU A 176 7.55 -6.23 3.41
N LEU A 177 6.48 -5.55 3.86
CA LEU A 177 5.36 -6.20 4.54
C LEU A 177 4.64 -7.21 3.62
N LEU A 178 4.49 -6.87 2.33
CA LEU A 178 3.91 -7.77 1.34
C LEU A 178 4.77 -9.02 1.13
N GLU A 179 6.08 -8.85 0.93
CA GLU A 179 7.02 -9.97 0.73
C GLU A 179 7.01 -10.93 1.92
N ALA A 180 7.06 -10.40 3.15
CA ALA A 180 6.98 -11.22 4.36
C ALA A 180 5.67 -12.02 4.46
N ARG A 181 4.54 -11.44 4.02
CA ARG A 181 3.23 -12.10 4.00
C ARG A 181 3.14 -13.15 2.89
N VAL A 182 3.74 -12.91 1.73
CA VAL A 182 3.80 -13.86 0.62
C VAL A 182 4.62 -15.09 1.01
N GLU A 183 5.79 -14.90 1.65
CA GLU A 183 6.62 -16.03 2.11
C GLU A 183 5.87 -16.92 3.12
N GLU A 184 5.17 -16.32 4.08
CA GLU A 184 4.34 -17.08 5.03
C GLU A 184 3.19 -17.82 4.32
N ALA A 185 2.54 -17.19 3.34
CA ALA A 185 1.49 -17.82 2.54
C ALA A 185 2.02 -19.03 1.73
N GLU A 186 3.23 -18.94 1.16
CA GLU A 186 3.85 -20.06 0.44
C GLU A 186 4.18 -21.25 1.36
N ARG A 187 4.69 -21.01 2.57
CA ARG A 187 4.96 -22.07 3.55
C ARG A 187 3.68 -22.80 3.96
N LEU A 188 2.58 -22.07 4.13
CA LEU A 188 1.26 -22.63 4.43
C LEU A 188 0.72 -23.47 3.28
N LYS A 189 0.94 -23.02 2.03
CA LYS A 189 0.55 -23.77 0.84
C LYS A 189 1.31 -25.10 0.74
N GLN A 190 2.63 -25.10 0.89
CA GLN A 190 3.45 -26.33 0.83
C GLN A 190 3.02 -27.36 1.88
N THR A 191 2.70 -26.90 3.10
CA THR A 191 2.17 -27.77 4.16
C THR A 191 0.81 -28.37 3.77
N THR A 192 -0.06 -27.56 3.16
CA THR A 192 -1.39 -28.02 2.70
C THR A 192 -1.27 -29.04 1.58
N ASP A 193 -0.43 -28.81 0.58
CA ASP A 193 -0.22 -29.72 -0.54
C ASP A 193 0.31 -31.08 -0.05
N PHE A 194 1.28 -31.08 0.88
CA PHE A 194 1.81 -32.31 1.47
C PHE A 194 0.75 -33.09 2.27
N VAL A 195 -0.08 -32.38 3.05
CA VAL A 195 -1.18 -32.95 3.83
C VAL A 195 -2.25 -33.58 2.91
N ILE A 196 -2.59 -32.93 1.79
CA ILE A 196 -3.54 -33.45 0.80
C ILE A 196 -2.97 -34.69 0.11
N ILE A 197 -1.70 -34.68 -0.29
CA ILE A 197 -1.04 -35.83 -0.93
C ILE A 197 -1.03 -37.03 0.02
N ILE A 198 -0.63 -36.85 1.28
CA ILE A 198 -0.65 -37.93 2.28
C ILE A 198 -2.08 -38.42 2.52
N GLY A 199 -3.05 -37.51 2.68
CA GLY A 199 -4.46 -37.87 2.86
C GLY A 199 -5.02 -38.70 1.71
N SER A 200 -4.65 -38.35 0.47
CA SER A 200 -5.06 -39.06 -0.73
C SER A 200 -4.45 -40.46 -0.81
N ILE A 201 -3.18 -40.61 -0.44
CA ILE A 201 -2.50 -41.92 -0.39
C ILE A 201 -3.08 -42.82 0.69
N PHE A 202 -3.50 -42.26 1.84
CA PHE A 202 -4.14 -43.03 2.92
C PHE A 202 -5.60 -43.43 2.62
N GLN A 203 -6.26 -42.75 1.68
CA GLN A 203 -7.63 -43.07 1.25
C GLN A 203 -7.72 -44.10 0.11
N CYS A 204 -6.63 -44.34 -0.63
CA CYS A 204 -6.51 -45.41 -1.62
C CYS A 204 -6.13 -46.75 -0.97
#